data_AF-A0A661SG65-F1
#
_entry.id   AF-A0A661SG65-F1
#
_cell.length_a   1.000
_cell.length_b   1.000
_cell.length_c   1.000
_cell.angle_alpha   90.00
_cell.angle_beta   90.00
_cell.angle_gamma   90.00
#
_symmetry.space_group_name_H-M   'P 1'
#
loop_
_entity.id
_entity.type
_entity.pdbx_description
1 polymer ?
#
loop_
_entity_poly.entity_id
_entity_poly.type
_entity_poly.pdbx_seq_one_letter_code
_entity_poly.pdbx_strand_id
1 'polypeptide(L)'
;MNLILLATIIVVLLIVLGVFKSDKRKTSGEDQKFWLFYAGPENYLDENGVRSLQGEVFWSCEPETRKGDLILLYRKSINQLSVNTLTRRFKMTKEVAQDIKKREVGKDISAVWQAVSNSKRRFFWGWPYGCYVKEIQKLNPPIKLDELKSIPELRRWGSLRWNFQAKGHSALEIPPFAWGSLAKIIKIKCGVRINQKSINI
;
A
#
# COMPACT_ATOMS: atom_id res chain seq x y z
N MET A 1 32.52 -34.28 -43.50
CA MET A 1 32.01 -33.56 -42.31
C MET A 1 31.13 -34.53 -41.53
N ASN A 2 31.58 -34.97 -40.35
CA ASN A 2 31.02 -36.12 -39.63
C ASN A 2 29.60 -35.83 -39.13
N LEU A 3 28.63 -36.70 -39.45
CA LEU A 3 27.23 -36.56 -39.04
C LEU A 3 27.08 -36.46 -37.51
N ILE A 4 27.99 -37.12 -36.78
CA ILE A 4 28.08 -37.11 -35.31
C ILE A 4 28.50 -35.74 -34.77
N LEU A 5 29.37 -35.02 -35.50
CA LEU A 5 29.83 -33.68 -35.12
C LEU A 5 28.70 -32.65 -35.33
N LEU A 6 27.89 -32.83 -36.37
CA LEU A 6 26.73 -31.96 -36.62
C LEU A 6 25.64 -32.14 -35.55
N ALA A 7 25.36 -33.39 -35.15
CA ALA A 7 24.38 -33.70 -34.13
C ALA A 7 24.77 -33.15 -32.73
N THR A 8 26.06 -33.23 -32.38
CA THR A 8 26.57 -32.69 -31.11
C THR A 8 26.53 -31.16 -31.07
N ILE A 9 26.86 -30.48 -32.17
CA ILE A 9 26.72 -29.03 -32.28
C ILE A 9 25.26 -28.60 -32.13
N ILE A 10 24.31 -29.32 -32.76
CA ILE A 10 22.88 -29.00 -32.66
C ILE A 10 22.35 -29.19 -31.23
N VAL A 11 22.75 -30.26 -30.53
CA VAL A 11 22.32 -30.50 -29.13
C VAL A 11 22.89 -29.43 -28.20
N VAL A 12 24.15 -29.04 -28.37
CA VAL A 12 24.76 -27.95 -27.59
C VAL A 12 24.08 -26.61 -27.91
N LEU A 13 23.75 -26.34 -29.18
CA LEU A 13 22.98 -25.15 -29.55
C LEU A 13 21.58 -25.14 -28.93
N LEU A 14 20.89 -26.28 -28.90
CA LEU A 14 19.56 -26.40 -28.29
C LEU A 14 19.59 -26.27 -26.77
N ILE A 15 20.66 -26.75 -26.11
CA ILE A 15 20.85 -26.56 -24.67
C ILE A 15 21.19 -25.09 -24.38
N VAL A 16 22.06 -24.45 -25.17
CA VAL A 16 22.38 -23.03 -25.01
C VAL A 16 21.15 -22.15 -25.31
N LEU A 17 20.38 -22.46 -26.36
CA LEU A 17 19.11 -21.77 -26.67
C LEU A 17 18.02 -22.06 -25.62
N GLY A 18 18.00 -23.26 -25.05
CA GLY A 18 17.06 -23.67 -24.00
C GLY A 18 17.36 -23.06 -22.63
N VAL A 19 18.64 -22.87 -22.31
CA VAL A 19 19.12 -22.24 -21.07
C VAL A 19 19.10 -20.70 -21.16
N PHE A 20 19.17 -20.13 -22.36
CA PHE A 20 18.92 -18.71 -22.62
C PHE A 20 17.44 -18.36 -22.89
N LYS A 21 16.49 -19.17 -22.41
CA LYS A 21 15.23 -18.62 -21.87
C LYS A 21 15.52 -17.93 -20.54
N SER A 22 16.37 -16.91 -20.61
CA SER A 22 16.55 -15.90 -19.58
C SER A 22 15.18 -15.31 -19.28
N ASP A 23 14.70 -15.68 -18.10
CA ASP A 23 13.64 -15.12 -17.27
C ASP A 23 13.16 -13.73 -17.71
N LYS A 24 12.42 -13.65 -18.81
CA LYS A 24 11.48 -12.56 -19.02
C LYS A 24 10.31 -12.88 -18.11
N ARG A 25 10.44 -12.51 -16.83
CA ARG A 25 9.29 -12.27 -15.96
C ARG A 25 8.34 -11.35 -16.73
N LYS A 26 7.32 -11.96 -17.33
CA LYS A 26 6.09 -11.32 -17.74
C LYS A 26 5.43 -10.82 -16.45
N THR A 27 5.85 -9.67 -15.95
CA THR A 27 5.13 -8.92 -14.91
C THR A 27 4.86 -7.53 -15.43
N SER A 28 4.04 -7.46 -16.47
CA SER A 28 3.34 -6.24 -16.84
C SER A 28 2.00 -6.63 -17.46
N GLY A 29 0.92 -6.27 -16.77
CA GLY A 29 -0.07 -5.46 -17.48
C GLY A 29 -1.54 -5.83 -17.45
N GLU A 30 -1.99 -6.91 -16.81
CA GLU A 30 -3.44 -7.16 -16.71
C GLU A 30 -3.81 -7.53 -15.25
N ASP A 31 -4.56 -6.64 -14.60
CA ASP A 31 -5.21 -6.75 -13.27
C ASP A 31 -4.42 -6.50 -11.97
N GLN A 32 -3.36 -5.66 -11.95
CA GLN A 32 -2.90 -5.14 -10.65
C GLN A 32 -3.98 -4.22 -10.06
N LYS A 33 -4.49 -4.54 -8.87
CA LYS A 33 -5.45 -3.71 -8.16
C LYS A 33 -4.76 -2.77 -7.18
N PHE A 34 -5.48 -1.69 -6.87
CA PHE A 34 -5.06 -0.68 -5.91
C PHE A 34 -6.08 -0.67 -4.78
N TRP A 35 -5.60 -0.71 -3.54
CA TRP A 35 -6.47 -0.79 -2.37
C TRP A 35 -6.20 0.32 -1.37
N LEU A 36 -7.22 0.71 -0.63
CA LEU A 36 -7.13 1.55 0.55
C LEU A 36 -7.43 0.69 1.77
N PHE A 37 -6.41 0.38 2.56
CA PHE A 37 -6.54 -0.37 3.80
C PHE A 37 -6.71 0.59 4.98
N TYR A 38 -7.44 0.14 6.00
CA TYR A 38 -7.71 0.93 7.19
C TYR A 38 -6.84 0.53 8.36
N ALA A 39 -6.30 1.52 9.06
CA ALA A 39 -5.71 1.35 10.38
C ALA A 39 -6.51 2.13 11.42
N GLY A 40 -7.14 1.43 12.37
CA GLY A 40 -7.63 2.05 13.59
C GLY A 40 -6.48 2.47 14.50
N PRO A 41 -6.71 3.33 15.50
CA PRO A 41 -5.64 3.82 16.39
C PRO A 41 -4.81 2.70 17.03
N GLU A 42 -5.44 1.59 17.42
CA GLU A 42 -4.78 0.36 17.91
C GLU A 42 -3.81 -0.29 16.92
N ASN A 43 -3.95 -0.01 15.64
CA ASN A 43 -3.12 -0.58 14.60
C ASN A 43 -1.93 0.30 14.22
N TYR A 44 -1.87 1.56 14.67
CA TYR A 44 -0.76 2.47 14.33
C TYR A 44 -0.21 3.29 15.51
N LEU A 45 -0.80 3.17 16.70
CA LEU A 45 -0.29 3.77 17.93
C LEU A 45 0.20 2.71 18.93
N ASP A 46 1.26 3.04 19.65
CA ASP A 46 1.82 2.28 20.76
C ASP A 46 2.33 3.23 21.88
N GLU A 47 3.04 2.70 22.86
CA GLU A 47 3.58 3.47 23.98
C GLU A 47 4.56 4.57 23.55
N ASN A 48 5.18 4.44 22.37
CA ASN A 48 6.15 5.37 21.80
C ASN A 48 5.53 6.33 20.76
N GLY A 49 4.20 6.32 20.61
CA GLY A 49 3.49 7.20 19.69
C GLY A 49 3.11 6.48 18.41
N VAL A 50 3.65 6.88 17.26
CA VAL A 50 3.34 6.22 15.97
C VAL A 50 4.25 5.01 15.79
N ARG A 51 3.67 3.82 15.80
CA ARG A 51 4.43 2.58 15.65
C ARG A 51 5.07 2.47 14.27
N SER A 52 6.21 1.79 14.19
CA SER A 52 6.79 1.33 12.94
C SER A 52 6.30 -0.09 12.63
N LEU A 53 5.78 -0.32 11.43
CA LEU A 53 5.36 -1.65 10.99
C LEU A 53 6.50 -2.25 10.14
N GLN A 54 7.42 -2.96 10.81
CA GLN A 54 8.54 -3.63 10.15
C GLN A 54 8.17 -5.05 9.72
N GLY A 55 8.67 -5.48 8.56
CA GLY A 55 8.47 -6.83 8.05
C GLY A 55 7.11 -7.05 7.39
N GLU A 56 6.73 -8.32 7.30
CA GLU A 56 5.42 -8.74 6.78
C GLU A 56 4.40 -8.74 7.92
N VAL A 57 3.24 -8.11 7.69
CA VAL A 57 2.16 -8.01 8.67
C VAL A 57 0.92 -8.66 8.09
N PHE A 58 0.20 -9.42 8.89
CA PHE A 58 -1.13 -9.93 8.52
C PHE A 58 -2.17 -8.82 8.70
N TRP A 59 -2.96 -8.55 7.66
CA TRP A 59 -3.96 -7.47 7.66
C TRP A 59 -5.30 -7.96 7.10
N SER A 60 -6.39 -7.31 7.52
CA SER A 60 -7.71 -7.56 6.91
C SER A 60 -7.74 -7.03 5.47
N CYS A 61 -8.36 -7.77 4.57
CA CYS A 61 -8.39 -7.44 3.14
C CYS A 61 -9.72 -7.84 2.51
N GLU A 62 -9.86 -7.57 1.20
CA GLU A 62 -10.99 -8.07 0.41
C GLU A 62 -10.66 -9.44 -0.21
N PRO A 63 -11.68 -10.25 -0.58
CA PRO A 63 -11.49 -11.53 -1.25
C PRO A 63 -10.66 -11.41 -2.55
N GLU A 64 -10.75 -10.29 -3.25
CA GLU A 64 -10.08 -10.06 -4.54
C GLU A 64 -8.65 -9.54 -4.40
N THR A 65 -8.15 -9.31 -3.18
CA THR A 65 -6.76 -8.88 -2.98
C THR A 65 -5.79 -9.98 -3.42
N ARG A 66 -4.88 -9.64 -4.35
CA ARG A 66 -3.90 -10.56 -4.94
C ARG A 66 -2.48 -10.15 -4.53
N LYS A 67 -1.58 -11.14 -4.48
CA LYS A 67 -0.14 -10.89 -4.33
C LYS A 67 0.32 -9.96 -5.45
N GLY A 68 1.02 -8.90 -5.08
CA GLY A 68 1.52 -7.86 -5.99
C GLY A 68 0.66 -6.60 -6.03
N ASP A 69 -0.59 -6.64 -5.54
CA ASP A 69 -1.44 -5.45 -5.44
C ASP A 69 -0.79 -4.37 -4.56
N LEU A 70 -1.03 -3.10 -4.90
CA LEU A 70 -0.54 -1.96 -4.13
C LEU A 70 -1.63 -1.44 -3.22
N ILE A 71 -1.22 -1.06 -2.01
CA ILE A 71 -2.12 -0.72 -0.92
C ILE A 71 -1.68 0.63 -0.34
N LEU A 72 -2.63 1.54 -0.15
CA LEU A 72 -2.46 2.74 0.65
C LEU A 72 -2.98 2.50 2.05
N LEU A 73 -2.14 2.75 3.07
CA LEU A 73 -2.57 2.65 4.46
C LEU A 73 -3.20 3.96 4.92
N TYR A 74 -4.52 3.96 5.12
CA TYR A 74 -5.27 5.08 5.67
C TYR A 74 -5.46 4.94 7.18
N ARG A 75 -4.95 5.90 7.94
CA ARG A 75 -5.09 5.97 9.40
C ARG A 75 -6.39 6.67 9.77
N LYS A 76 -7.26 6.01 10.54
CA LYS A 76 -8.49 6.62 11.06
C LYS A 76 -8.19 7.72 12.07
N SER A 77 -9.08 8.70 12.18
CA SER A 77 -8.93 9.86 13.08
C SER A 77 -8.82 9.47 14.56
N ILE A 78 -8.00 10.20 15.31
CA ILE A 78 -7.96 10.19 16.78
C ILE A 78 -8.56 11.45 17.41
N ASN A 79 -9.21 12.33 16.64
CA ASN A 79 -9.60 13.65 17.16
C ASN A 79 -10.52 13.57 18.37
N GLN A 80 -11.37 12.53 18.43
CA GLN A 80 -12.23 12.20 19.56
C GLN A 80 -11.49 11.68 20.81
N LEU A 81 -10.22 11.29 20.69
CA LEU A 81 -9.43 10.80 21.83
C LEU A 81 -8.76 11.97 22.53
N SER A 82 -9.00 12.07 23.84
CA SER A 82 -8.30 13.01 24.73
C SER A 82 -6.86 12.54 24.99
N VAL A 83 -5.99 13.45 25.46
CA VAL A 83 -4.62 13.11 25.90
C VAL A 83 -4.65 12.00 26.96
N ASN A 84 -5.54 12.08 27.96
CA ASN A 84 -5.68 11.06 28.99
C ASN A 84 -6.13 9.70 28.41
N THR A 85 -7.02 9.72 27.41
CA THR A 85 -7.46 8.51 26.72
C THR A 85 -6.31 7.86 25.96
N LEU A 86 -5.49 8.66 25.27
CA LEU A 86 -4.32 8.18 24.54
C LEU A 86 -3.30 7.54 25.50
N THR A 87 -2.94 8.24 26.58
CA THR A 87 -2.04 7.73 27.63
C THR A 87 -2.54 6.42 28.21
N ARG A 88 -3.81 6.35 28.63
CA ARG A 88 -4.35 5.13 29.24
C ARG A 88 -4.46 3.96 28.25
N ARG A 89 -4.95 4.21 27.04
CA ARG A 89 -5.25 3.13 26.08
C ARG A 89 -4.01 2.57 25.41
N PHE A 90 -3.03 3.42 25.10
CA PHE A 90 -1.82 3.04 24.37
C PHE A 90 -0.57 3.02 25.26
N LYS A 91 -0.73 3.25 26.57
CA LYS A 91 0.37 3.26 27.56
C LYS A 91 1.48 4.27 27.25
N MET A 92 1.16 5.34 26.51
CA MET A 92 2.11 6.40 26.16
C MET A 92 2.22 7.48 27.23
N THR A 93 3.36 8.17 27.32
CA THR A 93 3.50 9.33 28.23
C THR A 93 2.58 10.48 27.81
N LYS A 94 2.36 11.43 28.73
CA LYS A 94 1.54 12.62 28.44
C LYS A 94 2.18 13.47 27.34
N GLU A 95 3.51 13.57 27.34
CA GLU A 95 4.31 14.32 26.37
C GLU A 95 4.16 13.71 24.98
N VAL A 96 4.27 12.37 24.86
CA VAL A 96 4.05 11.65 23.60
C VAL A 96 2.61 11.85 23.10
N ALA A 97 1.61 11.74 23.99
CA ALA A 97 0.21 11.96 23.62
C ALA A 97 -0.05 13.39 23.12
N GLN A 98 0.56 14.40 23.76
CA GLN A 98 0.47 15.80 23.33
C GLN A 98 1.13 16.03 21.97
N ASP A 99 2.32 15.46 21.74
CA ASP A 99 3.00 15.52 20.45
C ASP A 99 2.17 14.90 19.32
N ILE A 100 1.59 13.72 19.57
CA ILE A 100 0.69 13.03 18.62
C ILE A 100 -0.51 13.91 18.23
N LYS A 101 -1.11 14.63 19.20
CA LYS A 101 -2.19 15.59 18.94
C LYS A 101 -1.70 16.82 18.17
N LYS A 102 -0.54 17.37 18.55
CA LYS A 102 0.06 18.54 17.90
C LYS A 102 0.41 18.28 16.43
N ARG A 103 0.86 17.06 16.10
CA ARG A 103 1.15 16.63 14.72
C ARG A 103 -0.09 16.20 13.93
N GLU A 104 -1.27 16.27 14.55
CA GLU A 104 -2.55 15.87 13.96
C GLU A 104 -2.50 14.48 13.32
N VAL A 105 -1.92 13.51 14.04
CA VAL A 105 -1.76 12.14 13.51
C VAL A 105 -3.12 11.50 13.25
N GLY A 106 -3.25 10.85 12.09
CA GLY A 106 -4.47 10.20 11.64
C GLY A 106 -5.23 11.05 10.63
N LYS A 107 -6.33 10.48 10.11
CA LYS A 107 -7.11 11.05 8.98
C LYS A 107 -6.21 11.33 7.76
N ASP A 108 -5.29 10.41 7.48
CA ASP A 108 -4.26 10.55 6.46
C ASP A 108 -3.77 9.22 5.89
N ILE A 109 -3.11 9.27 4.74
CA ILE A 109 -2.41 8.14 4.12
C ILE A 109 -0.94 8.20 4.53
N SER A 110 -0.45 7.18 5.24
CA SER A 110 0.88 7.19 5.86
C SER A 110 1.92 6.32 5.17
N ALA A 111 1.49 5.36 4.35
CA ALA A 111 2.40 4.42 3.71
C ALA A 111 1.80 3.84 2.42
N VAL A 112 2.70 3.38 1.56
CA VAL A 112 2.42 2.46 0.47
C VAL A 112 2.93 1.09 0.88
N TRP A 113 2.05 0.11 0.76
CA TRP A 113 2.29 -1.30 1.02
C TRP A 113 2.11 -2.10 -0.27
N GLN A 114 2.66 -3.31 -0.25
CA GLN A 114 2.38 -4.32 -1.27
C GLN A 114 1.81 -5.57 -0.60
N ALA A 115 0.79 -6.17 -1.22
CA ALA A 115 0.31 -7.49 -0.84
C ALA A 115 1.38 -8.53 -1.20
N VAL A 116 1.89 -9.26 -0.21
CA VAL A 116 2.89 -10.33 -0.42
C VAL A 116 2.26 -11.72 -0.47
N SER A 117 0.95 -11.82 -0.15
CA SER A 117 0.13 -13.00 -0.36
C SER A 117 -1.22 -12.65 -1.01
N ASN A 118 -1.86 -13.65 -1.62
CA ASN A 118 -3.28 -13.55 -1.96
C ASN A 118 -4.12 -13.49 -0.67
N SER A 119 -5.36 -13.00 -0.80
CA SER A 119 -6.38 -13.09 0.25
C SER A 119 -6.60 -14.55 0.65
N LYS A 120 -6.90 -14.77 1.94
CA LYS A 120 -7.32 -16.07 2.47
C LYS A 120 -8.50 -15.87 3.42
N ARG A 121 -9.53 -16.70 3.25
CA ARG A 121 -10.66 -16.74 4.17
C ARG A 121 -10.22 -17.25 5.54
N ARG A 122 -10.68 -16.61 6.61
CA ARG A 122 -10.40 -16.99 8.01
C ARG A 122 -11.71 -17.14 8.76
N PHE A 123 -12.13 -18.38 9.00
CA PHE A 123 -13.42 -18.68 9.63
C PHE A 123 -13.51 -18.34 11.14
N PHE A 124 -12.37 -18.28 11.84
CA PHE A 124 -12.33 -18.10 13.30
C PHE A 124 -11.91 -16.69 13.77
N TRP A 125 -11.98 -15.69 12.88
CA TRP A 125 -11.51 -14.33 13.15
C TRP A 125 -12.62 -13.32 12.86
N GLY A 126 -12.60 -12.17 13.54
CA GLY A 126 -13.56 -11.09 13.31
C GLY A 126 -13.51 -10.47 11.90
N TRP A 127 -12.52 -10.87 11.09
CA TRP A 127 -12.37 -10.46 9.70
C TRP A 127 -12.53 -11.69 8.79
N PRO A 128 -13.46 -11.67 7.81
CA PRO A 128 -13.73 -12.83 6.97
C PRO A 128 -12.54 -13.19 6.06
N TYR A 129 -11.70 -12.21 5.70
CA TYR A 129 -10.53 -12.38 4.85
C TYR A 129 -9.33 -11.60 5.39
N GLY A 130 -8.13 -12.12 5.11
CA GLY A 130 -6.88 -11.39 5.34
C GLY A 130 -5.76 -11.82 4.42
N CYS A 131 -4.76 -10.96 4.29
CA CYS A 131 -3.55 -11.18 3.49
C CYS A 131 -2.32 -10.67 4.24
N TYR A 132 -1.14 -11.17 3.87
CA TYR A 132 0.12 -10.58 4.31
C TYR A 132 0.48 -9.40 3.42
N VAL A 133 0.96 -8.34 4.05
CA VAL A 133 1.38 -7.10 3.40
C VAL A 133 2.76 -6.70 3.91
N LYS A 134 3.50 -5.97 3.09
CA LYS A 134 4.81 -5.41 3.47
C LYS A 134 4.85 -3.92 3.13
N GLU A 135 5.38 -3.12 4.05
CA GLU A 135 5.64 -1.71 3.77
C GLU A 135 6.75 -1.57 2.73
N ILE A 136 6.46 -0.87 1.64
CA ILE A 136 7.45 -0.59 0.58
C ILE A 136 7.86 0.88 0.59
N GLN A 137 7.02 1.78 1.10
CA GLN A 137 7.33 3.19 1.19
C GLN A 137 6.56 3.86 2.33
N LYS A 138 7.29 4.46 3.28
CA LYS A 138 6.72 5.36 4.27
C LYS A 138 6.53 6.76 3.68
N LEU A 139 5.39 7.40 3.94
CA LEU A 139 5.11 8.77 3.51
C LEU A 139 5.39 9.74 4.66
N ASN A 140 6.38 10.61 4.47
CA ASN A 140 6.73 11.64 5.44
C ASN A 140 7.02 12.98 4.72
N PRO A 141 6.11 13.97 4.78
CA PRO A 141 4.86 13.96 5.53
C PRO A 141 3.78 13.04 4.91
N PRO A 142 2.81 12.54 5.70
CA PRO A 142 1.67 11.77 5.19
C PRO A 142 0.75 12.65 4.33
N ILE A 143 -0.08 12.02 3.49
CA ILE A 143 -1.06 12.73 2.65
C ILE A 143 -2.35 12.90 3.44
N LYS A 144 -2.71 14.14 3.79
CA LYS A 144 -3.90 14.41 4.61
C LYS A 144 -5.19 14.20 3.82
N LEU A 145 -6.28 13.79 4.49
CA LEU A 145 -7.59 13.65 3.82
C LEU A 145 -8.05 14.97 3.19
N ASP A 146 -7.81 16.09 3.86
CA ASP A 146 -8.24 17.41 3.38
C ASP A 146 -7.38 17.87 2.18
N GLU A 147 -6.11 17.44 2.10
CA GLU A 147 -5.27 17.57 0.90
C GLU A 147 -5.84 16.76 -0.26
N LEU A 148 -6.30 15.53 -0.04
CA LEU A 148 -6.93 14.75 -1.12
C LEU A 148 -8.24 15.37 -1.62
N LYS A 149 -9.03 15.95 -0.70
CA LYS A 149 -10.31 16.59 -1.04
C LYS A 149 -10.17 17.89 -1.83
N SER A 150 -9.05 18.58 -1.72
CA SER A 150 -8.81 19.80 -2.48
C SER A 150 -8.54 19.53 -3.96
N ILE A 151 -8.20 18.28 -4.33
CA ILE A 151 -7.84 17.86 -5.69
C ILE A 151 -9.10 17.65 -6.54
N PRO A 152 -9.32 18.46 -7.60
CA PRO A 152 -10.53 18.37 -8.43
C PRO A 152 -10.76 17.00 -9.07
N GLU A 153 -9.69 16.35 -9.54
CA GLU A 153 -9.72 15.05 -10.22
C GLU A 153 -10.24 13.93 -9.31
N LEU A 154 -10.02 14.06 -7.99
CA LEU A 154 -10.46 13.07 -7.01
C LEU A 154 -11.92 13.24 -6.57
N ARG A 155 -12.61 14.34 -6.95
CA ARG A 155 -14.02 14.59 -6.56
C ARG A 155 -15.00 13.52 -7.05
N ARG A 156 -14.65 12.84 -8.14
CA ARG A 156 -15.42 11.72 -8.71
C ARG A 156 -15.24 10.41 -7.94
N TRP A 157 -14.24 10.32 -7.06
CA TRP A 157 -14.04 9.15 -6.22
C TRP A 157 -15.05 9.17 -5.06
N GLY A 158 -16.15 8.43 -5.22
CA GLY A 158 -17.26 8.41 -4.27
C GLY A 158 -16.81 8.14 -2.83
N SER A 159 -15.86 7.21 -2.64
CA SER A 159 -15.35 6.88 -1.31
C SER A 159 -14.65 8.06 -0.62
N LEU A 160 -13.88 8.88 -1.36
CA LEU A 160 -13.24 10.07 -0.80
C LEU A 160 -14.27 11.10 -0.32
N ARG A 161 -15.36 11.27 -1.07
CA ARG A 161 -16.48 12.15 -0.70
C ARG A 161 -17.08 11.78 0.66
N TRP A 162 -17.16 10.48 0.94
CA TRP A 162 -17.65 9.92 2.20
C TRP A 162 -16.55 9.67 3.24
N ASN A 163 -15.41 10.37 3.17
CA ASN A 163 -14.30 10.24 4.13
C ASN A 163 -13.76 8.80 4.27
N PHE A 164 -13.81 8.03 3.18
CA PHE A 164 -13.47 6.61 3.17
C PHE A 164 -14.29 5.78 4.17
N GLN A 165 -15.57 6.06 4.35
CA GLN A 165 -16.46 5.16 5.07
C GLN A 165 -16.72 3.89 4.26
N ALA A 166 -16.06 2.80 4.63
CA ALA A 166 -16.31 1.46 4.10
C ALA A 166 -17.38 0.76 4.96
N LYS A 167 -18.67 0.87 4.59
CA LYS A 167 -19.73 0.09 5.24
C LYS A 167 -19.65 -1.36 4.76
N GLY A 168 -19.34 -2.29 5.66
CA GLY A 168 -19.32 -3.73 5.35
C GLY A 168 -18.08 -4.23 4.59
N HIS A 169 -17.09 -3.36 4.32
CA HIS A 169 -15.84 -3.72 3.64
C HIS A 169 -14.63 -3.53 4.56
N SER A 170 -13.64 -4.41 4.42
CA SER A 170 -12.36 -4.35 5.14
C SER A 170 -11.35 -3.43 4.45
N ALA A 171 -11.51 -3.23 3.14
CA ALA A 171 -10.74 -2.27 2.35
C ALA A 171 -11.60 -1.67 1.22
N LEU A 172 -11.10 -0.62 0.57
CA LEU A 172 -11.73 -0.07 -0.63
C LEU A 172 -10.83 -0.28 -1.84
N GLU A 173 -11.41 -0.68 -2.96
CA GLU A 173 -10.71 -0.59 -4.24
C GLU A 173 -10.53 0.89 -4.61
N ILE A 174 -9.31 1.27 -4.98
CA ILE A 174 -8.97 2.60 -5.49
C ILE A 174 -9.13 2.54 -7.01
N PRO A 175 -10.06 3.30 -7.60
CA PRO A 175 -10.23 3.31 -9.04
C PRO A 175 -8.95 3.77 -9.77
N PRO A 176 -8.68 3.26 -10.99
CA PRO A 176 -7.47 3.62 -11.74
C PRO A 176 -7.24 5.13 -11.91
N PHE A 177 -8.30 5.91 -12.14
CA PHE A 177 -8.18 7.37 -12.25
C PHE A 177 -7.71 8.04 -10.95
N ALA A 178 -8.19 7.54 -9.81
CA ALA A 178 -7.82 8.05 -8.50
C ALA A 178 -6.37 7.65 -8.17
N TRP A 179 -6.01 6.40 -8.47
CA TRP A 179 -4.64 5.92 -8.34
C TRP A 179 -3.65 6.76 -9.16
N GLY A 180 -3.97 7.09 -10.41
CA GLY A 180 -3.10 7.93 -11.26
C GLY A 180 -2.79 9.30 -10.64
N SER A 181 -3.76 9.89 -9.93
CA SER A 181 -3.55 11.15 -9.20
C SER A 181 -2.73 10.93 -7.92
N LEU A 182 -3.07 9.90 -7.14
CA LEU A 182 -2.37 9.54 -5.90
C LEU A 182 -0.90 9.20 -6.14
N ALA A 183 -0.59 8.47 -7.21
CA ALA A 183 0.77 8.10 -7.59
C ALA A 183 1.65 9.34 -7.86
N LYS A 184 1.09 10.38 -8.48
CA LYS A 184 1.81 11.66 -8.68
C LYS A 184 2.13 12.34 -7.35
N ILE A 185 1.17 12.38 -6.42
CA ILE A 185 1.36 12.96 -5.08
C ILE A 185 2.41 12.18 -4.30
N ILE A 186 2.31 10.85 -4.29
CA ILE A 186 3.28 9.96 -3.63
C ILE A 186 4.68 10.20 -4.18
N LYS A 187 4.83 10.28 -5.51
CA LYS A 187 6.10 10.56 -6.17
C LYS A 187 6.72 11.89 -5.71
N ILE A 188 5.91 12.94 -5.59
CA ILE A 188 6.33 14.27 -5.11
C ILE A 188 6.77 14.19 -3.64
N LYS A 189 5.95 13.58 -2.77
CA LYS A 189 6.23 13.47 -1.32
C LYS A 189 7.47 12.63 -1.03
N CYS A 190 7.72 11.60 -1.83
CA CYS A 190 8.91 10.74 -1.70
C CYS A 190 10.17 11.36 -2.34
N GLY A 191 10.11 12.60 -2.83
CA GLY A 191 11.30 13.31 -3.30
C GLY A 191 11.85 12.81 -4.63
N VAL A 192 11.05 12.11 -5.45
CA VAL A 192 11.45 11.86 -6.85
C VAL A 192 11.31 13.17 -7.60
N ARG A 193 12.39 13.95 -7.62
CA ARG A 193 12.50 15.23 -8.35
C ARG A 193 11.94 15.05 -9.76
N ILE A 194 10.83 15.72 -10.05
CA ILE A 194 10.32 15.85 -11.41
C ILE A 194 11.29 16.77 -12.13
N ASN A 195 12.19 16.19 -12.93
CA ASN A 195 12.80 16.96 -14.00
C ASN A 195 11.67 17.20 -15.02
N GLN A 196 11.22 18.44 -15.13
CA GLN A 196 10.09 18.90 -15.94
C GLN A 196 10.32 18.78 -17.46
N LYS A 197 11.31 17.99 -17.89
CA LYS A 197 11.76 17.88 -19.29
C LYS A 197 11.00 16.84 -20.13
N SER A 198 10.08 16.07 -19.55
CA SER A 198 9.37 14.99 -20.26
C SER A 198 7.86 15.21 -20.38
N ILE A 199 7.37 16.44 -20.21
CA ILE A 199 6.04 16.85 -20.68
C ILE A 199 6.28 17.74 -21.90
N ASN A 200 6.74 17.11 -22.97
CA ASN A 200 6.72 17.59 -24.35
C ASN A 200 7.16 16.42 -25.23
N ILE A 201 6.29 15.41 -25.34
CA ILE A 201 6.13 14.53 -26.52
C ILE A 201 4.64 14.17 -26.58
#